data_AF-A0A658NLE3-F1
#
_entry.id   AF-A0A658NLE3-F1
#
_cell.length_a   1.000
_cell.length_b   1.000
_cell.length_c   1.000
_cell.angle_alpha   90.00
_cell.angle_beta   90.00
_cell.angle_gamma   90.00
#
_symmetry.space_group_name_H-M   'P 1'
#
loop_
_entity.id
_entity.type
_entity.pdbx_description
1 polymer ?
#
loop_
_entity_poly.entity_id
_entity_poly.type
_entity_poly.pdbx_seq_one_letter_code
_entity_poly.pdbx_strand_id
1 'polypeptide(L)'
;CAVALRGLRLLGARHVDYLVPDRVVDGYGLTPPISRRVKERGADVLITVDNGIASVDGVAEARALGLQVLVTDHHLPAAPEAGTV
;
A
#
# COMPACT_ATOMS: atom_id res chain seq x y z
N CYS A 1 9.83 0.99 -5.84
CA CYS A 1 8.97 0.21 -6.78
C CYS A 1 9.75 -0.69 -7.75
N ALA A 2 10.77 -0.22 -8.48
CA ALA A 2 11.40 -0.98 -9.57
C ALA A 2 11.96 -2.37 -9.17
N VAL A 3 12.62 -2.47 -8.01
CA VAL A 3 13.17 -3.74 -7.52
C VAL A 3 12.06 -4.76 -7.25
N ALA A 4 10.98 -4.36 -6.56
CA ALA A 4 9.84 -5.22 -6.29
C ALA A 4 9.19 -5.74 -7.58
N LEU A 5 8.95 -4.85 -8.56
CA LEU A 5 8.39 -5.24 -9.86
C LEU A 5 9.27 -6.28 -10.58
N ARG A 6 10.59 -6.02 -10.66
CA ARG A 6 11.52 -6.91 -11.34
C ARG A 6 11.65 -8.25 -10.59
N GLY A 7 11.79 -8.21 -9.27
CA GLY A 7 11.89 -9.40 -8.43
C GLY A 7 10.66 -10.28 -8.53
N LEU A 8 9.45 -9.72 -8.39
CA LEU A 8 8.21 -10.49 -8.52
C LEU A 8 8.07 -11.13 -9.91
N ARG A 9 8.42 -10.40 -10.98
CA ARG A 9 8.42 -10.94 -12.34
C ARG A 9 9.44 -12.06 -12.52
N LEU A 10 10.65 -11.91 -11.96
CA LEU A 10 11.68 -12.96 -11.96
C LEU A 10 11.22 -14.22 -11.21
N LEU A 11 10.44 -14.05 -10.14
CA LEU A 11 9.84 -15.13 -9.37
C LEU A 11 8.58 -15.74 -10.02
N GLY A 12 8.20 -15.30 -11.23
CA GLY A 12 7.12 -15.88 -12.02
C GLY A 12 5.76 -15.19 -11.91
N ALA A 13 5.66 -14.07 -11.20
CA ALA A 13 4.42 -13.30 -11.16
C ALA A 13 4.13 -12.67 -12.54
N ARG A 14 2.95 -12.99 -13.10
CA ARG A 14 2.54 -12.57 -14.46
C ARG A 14 1.75 -11.26 -14.47
N HIS A 15 1.01 -10.99 -13.40
CA HIS A 15 0.14 -9.82 -13.27
C HIS A 15 0.69 -8.91 -12.17
N VAL A 16 1.61 -8.03 -12.56
CA VAL A 16 2.25 -7.09 -11.63
C VAL A 16 2.30 -5.72 -12.28
N ASP A 17 1.64 -4.77 -11.64
CA ASP A 17 1.61 -3.37 -12.01
C ASP A 17 1.99 -2.48 -10.81
N TYR A 18 2.15 -1.19 -11.04
CA TYR A 18 2.50 -0.23 -10.00
C TYR A 18 1.65 1.04 -10.08
N LEU A 19 1.58 1.73 -8.94
CA LEU A 19 1.00 3.05 -8.81
C LEU A 19 1.97 3.89 -7.98
N VAL A 20 2.45 4.99 -8.56
CA VAL A 20 3.18 6.03 -7.83
C VAL A 20 2.20 7.19 -7.63
N PRO A 21 1.80 7.50 -6.39
CA PRO A 21 0.89 8.62 -6.11
C PRO A 21 1.55 9.97 -6.40
N ASP A 22 0.74 10.97 -6.72
CA ASP A 22 1.20 12.35 -6.76
C ASP A 22 1.11 12.94 -5.36
N ARG A 23 2.23 13.38 -4.79
CA ARG A 23 2.26 13.85 -3.40
C ARG A 23 1.43 15.10 -3.14
N VAL A 24 1.28 15.96 -4.16
CA VAL A 24 0.54 17.21 -4.05
C VAL A 24 -0.96 16.93 -4.09
N VAL A 25 -1.38 16.00 -4.94
CA VAL A 25 -2.81 15.69 -5.13
C VAL A 25 -3.31 14.63 -4.15
N ASP A 26 -2.54 13.56 -3.96
CA ASP A 26 -2.98 12.36 -3.22
C ASP A 26 -2.53 12.37 -1.74
N GLY A 27 -1.63 13.30 -1.36
CA GLY A 27 -0.97 13.30 -0.06
C GLY A 27 0.20 12.31 0.04
N TYR A 28 0.68 12.05 1.26
CA TYR A 28 1.77 11.11 1.51
C TYR A 28 1.27 9.78 2.07
N GLY A 29 1.88 8.68 1.63
CA GLY A 29 1.57 7.32 2.07
C GLY A 29 0.36 6.71 1.36
N LEU A 30 -0.13 5.59 1.90
CA LEU A 30 -1.34 4.95 1.42
C LEU A 30 -2.57 5.67 2.00
N THR A 31 -3.34 6.34 1.16
CA THR A 31 -4.59 7.01 1.55
C THR A 31 -5.82 6.21 1.06
N PRO A 32 -7.01 6.37 1.65
CA PRO A 32 -8.21 5.67 1.19
C PRO A 32 -8.52 5.86 -0.32
N PRO A 33 -8.38 7.07 -0.91
CA PRO A 33 -8.51 7.22 -2.37
C PRO A 33 -7.51 6.40 -3.18
N ILE A 34 -6.27 6.25 -2.72
CA ILE A 34 -5.27 5.40 -3.39
C ILE A 34 -5.70 3.93 -3.29
N SER A 35 -6.18 3.47 -2.14
CA SER A 35 -6.67 2.10 -1.95
C SER A 35 -7.82 1.78 -2.92
N ARG A 36 -8.77 2.72 -3.09
CA ARG A 36 -9.86 2.58 -4.08
C ARG A 36 -9.32 2.49 -5.50
N ARG A 37 -8.41 3.38 -5.90
CA ARG A 37 -7.76 3.34 -7.22
C ARG A 37 -7.03 2.02 -7.49
N VAL A 38 -6.41 1.42 -6.48
CA VAL A 38 -5.78 0.09 -6.60
C VAL A 38 -6.84 -1.00 -6.83
N LYS A 39 -7.94 -0.98 -6.08
CA LYS A 39 -9.04 -1.94 -6.27
C LYS A 39 -9.71 -1.81 -7.63
N GLU A 40 -9.94 -0.58 -8.09
CA GLU A 40 -10.54 -0.28 -9.41
C GLU A 40 -9.69 -0.81 -10.57
N ARG A 41 -8.37 -0.91 -10.39
CA ARG A 41 -7.46 -1.57 -11.35
C ARG A 41 -7.54 -3.09 -11.33
N GLY A 42 -8.40 -3.68 -10.50
CA GLY A 42 -8.62 -5.12 -10.41
C GLY A 42 -7.55 -5.86 -9.62
N ALA A 43 -6.81 -5.17 -8.73
CA ALA A 43 -5.83 -5.84 -7.88
C ALA A 43 -6.50 -6.72 -6.81
N ASP A 44 -5.86 -7.85 -6.51
CA ASP A 44 -6.18 -8.71 -5.35
C ASP A 44 -5.25 -8.44 -4.17
N VAL A 45 -4.01 -8.02 -4.46
CA VAL A 45 -2.96 -7.77 -3.47
C VAL A 45 -2.41 -6.35 -3.65
N LEU A 46 -2.36 -5.60 -2.55
CA LEU A 46 -1.72 -4.28 -2.46
C LEU A 46 -0.43 -4.43 -1.66
N ILE A 47 0.70 -4.09 -2.28
CA ILE A 47 2.01 -4.07 -1.64
C ILE A 47 2.54 -2.63 -1.62
N THR A 48 2.76 -2.06 -0.44
CA THR A 48 3.42 -0.75 -0.35
C THR A 48 4.94 -0.90 -0.42
N VAL A 49 5.63 0.14 -0.88
CA VAL A 49 7.10 0.23 -0.85
C VAL A 49 7.47 1.60 -0.32
N ASP A 50 8.30 1.63 0.72
CA ASP A 50 8.85 2.87 1.30
C ASP A 50 7.78 3.81 1.92
N ASN A 51 6.63 3.26 2.23
CA ASN A 51 5.53 3.93 2.92
C ASN A 51 4.54 2.91 3.48
N GLY A 52 3.57 3.39 4.26
CA GLY A 52 2.40 2.62 4.69
C GLY A 52 2.40 2.25 6.17
N ILE A 53 3.53 2.32 6.90
CA ILE A 53 3.59 1.88 8.30
C ILE A 53 2.69 2.69 9.25
N ALA A 54 2.42 3.95 8.89
CA ALA A 54 1.51 4.84 9.61
C ALA A 54 0.17 5.06 8.87
N SER A 55 -0.07 4.37 7.75
CA SER A 55 -1.25 4.57 6.89
C SER A 55 -2.47 3.78 7.36
N VAL A 56 -2.86 3.95 8.62
CA VAL A 56 -3.95 3.18 9.28
C VAL A 56 -5.24 3.21 8.45
N ASP A 57 -5.71 4.40 8.07
CA ASP A 57 -6.97 4.56 7.33
C ASP A 57 -6.89 3.98 5.91
N GLY A 58 -5.75 4.17 5.23
CA GLY A 58 -5.55 3.61 3.89
C GLY A 58 -5.55 2.09 3.89
N VAL A 59 -4.90 1.48 4.89
CA VAL A 59 -4.91 0.02 5.09
C VAL A 59 -6.31 -0.47 5.46
N ALA A 60 -7.02 0.23 6.34
CA ALA A 60 -8.39 -0.12 6.71
C ALA A 60 -9.34 -0.12 5.50
N GLU A 61 -9.29 0.93 4.66
CA GLU A 61 -10.05 1.01 3.41
C GLU A 61 -9.67 -0.13 2.46
N ALA A 62 -8.37 -0.40 2.25
CA ALA A 62 -7.92 -1.47 1.37
C ALA A 62 -8.47 -2.84 1.80
N ARG A 63 -8.45 -3.13 3.11
CA ARG A 63 -9.00 -4.36 3.67
C ARG A 63 -10.52 -4.42 3.53
N ALA A 64 -11.23 -3.31 3.73
CA ALA A 64 -12.67 -3.24 3.53
C ALA A 64 -13.06 -3.50 2.05
N LEU A 65 -12.22 -3.11 1.11
CA LEU A 65 -12.35 -3.41 -0.33
C LEU A 65 -11.97 -4.85 -0.72
N GLY A 66 -11.60 -5.68 0.27
CA GLY A 66 -11.20 -7.08 0.07
C GLY A 66 -9.80 -7.27 -0.50
N LEU A 67 -8.91 -6.27 -0.42
CA LEU A 67 -7.51 -6.42 -0.82
C LEU A 67 -6.71 -7.14 0.28
N GLN A 68 -5.83 -8.06 -0.11
CA GLN A 68 -4.74 -8.48 0.77
C GLN A 68 -3.69 -7.38 0.82
N VAL A 69 -3.27 -6.97 2.02
CA VAL A 69 -2.33 -5.85 2.19
C VAL A 69 -1.01 -6.34 2.77
N LEU A 70 0.10 -6.00 2.10
CA LEU A 70 1.47 -6.16 2.62
C LEU A 70 2.13 -4.79 2.67
N VAL A 71 2.48 -4.33 3.87
CA VAL A 71 3.22 -3.08 4.06
C VAL A 71 4.71 -3.40 4.09
N THR A 72 5.49 -2.72 3.24
CA THR A 72 6.97 -2.74 3.33
C THR A 72 7.48 -1.32 3.50
N ASP A 73 8.08 -1.07 4.65
CA ASP A 73 8.43 0.28 5.10
C ASP A 73 9.53 0.22 6.17
N HIS A 74 10.28 1.30 6.30
CA HIS A 74 11.38 1.45 7.26
C HIS A 74 11.23 2.68 8.16
N HIS A 75 10.17 3.47 7.95
CA HIS A 75 9.86 4.62 8.79
C HIS A 75 9.42 4.20 10.20
N LEU A 76 9.31 5.19 11.09
CA LEU A 76 8.74 4.95 12.41
C LEU A 76 7.26 4.58 12.30
N PRO A 77 6.80 3.54 13.02
CA PRO A 77 5.39 3.22 13.07
C PRO A 77 4.58 4.35 13.69
N ALA A 78 3.29 4.42 13.38
CA ALA A 78 2.38 5.29 14.12
C ALA A 78 2.50 4.99 15.62
N ALA A 79 2.52 6.04 16.45
CA ALA A 79 2.48 5.85 17.89
C ALA A 79 1.20 5.06 18.23
N PRO A 80 1.26 4.09 19.16
CA PRO A 80 0.04 3.53 19.70
C PRO A 80 -0.82 4.69 20.22
N GLU A 81 -2.13 4.65 19.95
CA GLU A 81 -3.04 5.56 20.63
C GLU A 81 -2.76 5.45 22.13
N ALA A 82 -2.65 6.58 22.82
CA ALA A 82 -2.42 6.59 24.26
C ALA A 82 -3.59 5.87 24.96
N GLY A 83 -3.49 4.56 25.17
CA GLY A 83 -4.57 3.80 25.80
C GLY A 83 -4.62 2.28 25.59
N THR A 84 -3.83 1.67 24.71
CA THR A 84 -3.93 0.20 24.50
C THR A 84 -2.56 -0.47 24.44
N VAL A 85 -2.14 -0.97 25.62
CA VAL A 85 -1.25 -2.13 25.80
C VAL A 85 -2.07 -3.33 26.24
#